data_AF-D5U4X6-F1
#
_entry.id   AF-D5U4X6-F1
#
_cell.length_a   1.000
_cell.length_b   1.000
_cell.length_c   1.000
_cell.angle_alpha   90.00
_cell.angle_beta   90.00
_cell.angle_gamma   90.00
#
_symmetry.space_group_name_H-M   'P 1'
#
loop_
_entity.id
_entity.type
_entity.pdbx_description
1 polymer ?
#
loop_
_entity_poly.entity_id
_entity_poly.type
_entity_poly.pdbx_seq_one_letter_code
_entity_poly.pdbx_strand_id
1 'polypeptide(L)'
;MIKNYCDFLCYSDEDKKRENEKKTMLCMIEIYCRNNHKEYHKSYNKTFGSKNICKECENIYNYASIRTDKCRFMETKTFCSACKSQCYNKDMKEKIKNIMRFSGKRMLLYNPIIALKHVIVMIKHNFNKNKKINFKGII
;
A
#
# COMPACT_ATOMS: atom_id res chain seq x y z
N MET A 1 11.90 -2.52 -34.46
CA MET A 1 12.38 -3.62 -33.60
C MET A 1 13.88 -3.37 -33.46
N ILE A 2 14.38 -2.80 -32.38
CA ILE A 2 14.89 -3.49 -31.19
C ILE A 2 14.87 -2.44 -30.07
N LYS A 3 13.93 -2.55 -29.12
CA LYS A 3 14.06 -1.88 -27.82
C LYS A 3 14.93 -2.79 -26.96
N ASN A 4 16.07 -2.26 -26.55
CA ASN A 4 17.17 -2.96 -25.90
C ASN A 4 16.70 -3.87 -24.74
N TYR A 5 17.16 -5.11 -24.80
CA TYR A 5 17.03 -6.15 -23.77
C TYR A 5 17.74 -5.76 -22.44
N CYS A 6 18.44 -4.62 -22.39
CA CYS A 6 19.08 -4.09 -21.19
C CYS A 6 18.10 -3.52 -20.14
N ASP A 7 16.90 -3.09 -20.50
CA ASP A 7 15.96 -2.51 -19.53
C ASP A 7 15.29 -3.57 -18.63
N PHE A 8 15.37 -4.85 -19.00
CA PHE A 8 14.74 -5.94 -18.24
C PHE A 8 15.65 -6.50 -17.13
N LEU A 9 16.93 -6.16 -17.13
CA LEU A 9 17.93 -6.64 -16.15
C LEU A 9 18.30 -5.59 -15.09
N CYS A 10 17.84 -4.35 -15.24
CA CYS A 10 18.08 -3.26 -14.28
C CYS A 10 16.87 -3.02 -13.36
N TYR A 11 16.28 -4.08 -12.80
CA TYR A 11 15.22 -3.92 -11.81
C TYR A 11 15.72 -4.39 -10.45
N SER A 12 16.07 -3.44 -9.60
CA SER A 12 16.45 -3.73 -8.22
C SER A 12 15.29 -4.42 -7.49
N ASP A 13 15.61 -5.26 -6.51
CA ASP A 13 14.57 -5.86 -5.66
C ASP A 13 13.72 -4.80 -4.96
N GLU A 14 14.26 -3.60 -4.78
CA GLU A 14 13.54 -2.45 -4.27
C GLU A 14 12.51 -1.89 -5.24
N ASP A 15 12.82 -1.80 -6.53
CA ASP A 15 11.85 -1.30 -7.51
C ASP A 15 10.66 -2.26 -7.60
N LYS A 16 10.92 -3.57 -7.60
CA LYS A 16 9.93 -4.66 -7.43
C LYS A 16 9.06 -4.42 -6.20
N LYS A 17 9.68 -4.08 -5.10
CA LYS A 17 9.00 -3.80 -3.84
C LYS A 17 8.17 -2.52 -3.92
N ARG A 18 8.66 -1.45 -4.57
CA ARG A 18 7.92 -0.18 -4.77
C ARG A 18 6.67 -0.42 -5.59
N GLU A 19 6.81 -1.15 -6.68
CA GLU A 19 5.68 -1.48 -7.55
C GLU A 19 4.66 -2.37 -6.85
N ASN A 20 5.10 -3.35 -6.07
CA ASN A 20 4.22 -4.16 -5.24
C ASN A 20 3.48 -3.32 -4.18
N GLU A 21 4.16 -2.38 -3.49
CA GLU A 21 3.51 -1.46 -2.54
C GLU A 21 2.44 -0.60 -3.23
N LYS A 22 2.74 -0.07 -4.42
CA LYS A 22 1.78 0.71 -5.23
C LYS A 22 0.57 -0.13 -5.65
N LYS A 23 0.78 -1.35 -6.14
CA LYS A 23 -0.30 -2.27 -6.54
C LYS A 23 -1.21 -2.61 -5.37
N THR A 24 -0.65 -2.94 -4.21
CA THR A 24 -1.42 -3.21 -3.00
C THR A 24 -2.23 -1.98 -2.57
N MET A 25 -1.63 -0.79 -2.59
CA MET A 25 -2.33 0.45 -2.28
C MET A 25 -3.49 0.72 -3.23
N LEU A 26 -3.28 0.52 -4.54
CA LEU A 26 -4.34 0.66 -5.54
C LEU A 26 -5.52 -0.27 -5.25
N CYS A 27 -5.25 -1.55 -5.01
CA CYS A 27 -6.27 -2.54 -4.69
C CYS A 27 -7.08 -2.15 -3.44
N MET A 28 -6.40 -1.69 -2.39
CA MET A 28 -7.08 -1.19 -1.19
C MET A 28 -7.96 0.03 -1.48
N ILE A 29 -7.49 0.96 -2.31
CA ILE A 29 -8.24 2.16 -2.68
C ILE A 29 -9.46 1.82 -3.54
N GLU A 30 -9.34 0.86 -4.46
CA GLU A 30 -10.46 0.38 -5.29
C GLU A 30 -11.58 -0.21 -4.44
N ILE A 31 -11.23 -1.07 -3.46
CA ILE A 31 -12.19 -1.66 -2.51
C ILE A 31 -12.89 -0.56 -1.71
N TYR A 32 -12.13 0.43 -1.25
CA TYR A 32 -12.69 1.57 -0.50
C TYR A 32 -13.64 2.39 -1.37
N CYS A 33 -13.20 2.77 -2.57
CA CYS A 33 -13.94 3.62 -3.48
C CYS A 33 -15.28 2.99 -3.88
N ARG A 34 -15.27 1.72 -4.28
CA ARG A 34 -16.50 1.00 -4.67
C ARG A 34 -17.54 0.94 -3.55
N ASN A 35 -17.09 0.78 -2.30
CA ASN A 35 -18.00 0.61 -1.18
C ASN A 35 -18.48 1.92 -0.58
N ASN A 36 -17.63 2.95 -0.56
CA ASN A 36 -17.92 4.23 0.11
C ASN A 36 -18.42 5.30 -0.85
N HIS A 37 -18.13 5.18 -2.15
CA HIS A 37 -18.55 6.13 -3.18
C HIS A 37 -19.51 5.47 -4.18
N LYS A 38 -20.53 4.76 -3.68
CA LYS A 38 -21.49 4.01 -4.50
C LYS A 38 -22.24 4.89 -5.51
N GLU A 39 -22.65 6.08 -5.11
CA GLU A 39 -23.35 7.02 -6.01
C GLU A 39 -22.48 7.43 -7.21
N TYR A 40 -21.18 7.63 -7.00
CA TYR A 40 -20.23 7.89 -8.08
C TYR A 40 -20.19 6.72 -9.06
N HIS A 41 -20.11 5.49 -8.56
CA HIS A 41 -20.08 4.29 -9.41
C HIS A 41 -21.44 3.94 -10.04
N LYS A 42 -22.55 4.46 -9.50
CA LYS A 42 -23.89 4.30 -10.08
C LYS A 42 -24.14 5.28 -11.22
N SER A 43 -23.65 6.52 -11.09
CA SER A 43 -23.87 7.59 -12.06
C SER A 43 -22.77 7.68 -13.13
N TYR A 44 -21.53 7.30 -12.80
CA TYR A 44 -20.38 7.38 -13.69
C TYR A 44 -19.64 6.03 -13.73
N ASN A 45 -19.80 5.29 -14.84
CA ASN A 45 -18.91 4.18 -15.21
C ASN A 45 -17.59 4.71 -15.83
N LYS A 46 -17.01 5.77 -15.27
CA LYS A 46 -15.83 6.43 -15.82
C LYS A 46 -14.57 5.97 -15.10
N THR A 47 -13.66 5.36 -15.84
CA THR A 47 -12.26 5.16 -15.44
C THR A 47 -11.57 6.52 -15.39
N PHE A 48 -10.89 6.84 -14.29
CA PHE A 48 -9.99 7.98 -14.26
C PHE A 48 -8.60 7.49 -14.65
N GLY A 49 -8.17 7.84 -15.87
CA GLY A 49 -7.04 7.19 -16.53
C GLY A 49 -7.32 5.70 -16.77
N SER A 50 -6.40 4.83 -16.36
CA SER A 50 -6.51 3.36 -16.44
C SER A 50 -7.08 2.71 -15.16
N LYS A 51 -7.61 3.49 -14.20
CA LYS A 51 -8.05 2.99 -12.87
C LYS A 51 -9.55 3.20 -12.65
N ASN A 52 -10.20 2.23 -12.03
CA ASN A 52 -11.65 2.23 -11.73
C ASN A 52 -11.97 2.93 -10.39
N ILE A 53 -11.54 4.19 -10.21
CA ILE A 53 -11.71 4.94 -8.95
C ILE A 53 -12.15 6.39 -9.22
N CYS A 54 -12.80 7.01 -8.24
CA CYS A 54 -13.21 8.41 -8.33
C CYS A 54 -12.02 9.38 -8.20
N LYS A 55 -12.25 10.66 -8.53
CA LYS A 55 -11.20 11.68 -8.52
C LYS A 55 -10.51 11.86 -7.16
N GLU A 56 -11.27 11.78 -6.07
CA GLU A 56 -10.70 11.89 -4.73
C GLU A 56 -9.75 10.71 -4.43
N CYS A 57 -10.20 9.49 -4.70
CA CYS A 57 -9.40 8.28 -4.50
C CYS A 57 -8.15 8.25 -5.38
N GLU A 58 -8.25 8.80 -6.60
CA GLU A 58 -7.10 8.96 -7.49
C GLU A 58 -6.05 9.92 -6.91
N ASN A 59 -6.47 11.07 -6.37
CA ASN A 59 -5.55 12.02 -5.74
C ASN A 59 -4.81 11.40 -4.55
N ILE A 60 -5.50 10.58 -3.74
CA ILE A 60 -4.89 9.84 -2.63
C ILE A 60 -3.87 8.83 -3.15
N TYR A 61 -4.22 8.07 -4.19
CA TYR A 61 -3.31 7.10 -4.81
C TYR A 61 -2.06 7.76 -5.39
N ASN A 62 -2.22 8.86 -6.13
CA ASN A 62 -1.12 9.58 -6.77
C ASN A 62 -0.18 10.16 -5.71
N TYR A 63 -0.73 10.74 -4.64
CA TYR A 63 0.05 11.21 -3.50
C TYR A 63 0.86 10.08 -2.85
N ALA A 64 0.24 8.93 -2.56
CA ALA A 64 0.92 7.79 -1.96
C ALA A 64 2.02 7.23 -2.88
N SER A 65 1.75 7.15 -4.20
CA SER A 65 2.70 6.62 -5.19
C SER A 65 3.97 7.47 -5.28
N ILE A 66 3.84 8.80 -5.34
CA ILE A 66 4.98 9.73 -5.34
C ILE A 66 5.84 9.55 -4.07
N ARG A 67 5.20 9.28 -2.92
CA ARG A 67 5.91 9.06 -1.65
C ARG A 67 6.61 7.71 -1.61
N THR A 68 6.03 6.67 -2.20
CA THR A 68 6.68 5.35 -2.35
C THR A 68 7.89 5.44 -3.27
N ASP A 69 7.81 6.19 -4.37
CA ASP A 69 8.93 6.39 -5.29
C ASP A 69 10.10 7.09 -4.62
N LYS A 70 9.81 8.12 -3.81
CA LYS A 70 10.84 8.90 -3.10
C LYS A 70 11.23 8.30 -1.75
N CYS A 71 10.84 7.07 -1.44
CA CYS A 71 11.12 6.46 -0.15
C CYS A 71 12.60 6.07 -0.01
N ARG A 72 13.29 6.69 0.95
CA ARG A 72 14.70 6.43 1.29
C ARG A 72 14.93 5.17 2.13
N PHE A 73 13.86 4.60 2.68
CA PHE A 73 13.92 3.44 3.57
C PHE A 73 13.36 2.18 2.90
N MET A 74 13.31 2.15 1.57
CA MET A 74 12.62 1.08 0.84
C MET A 74 13.26 -0.29 1.08
N GLU A 75 14.59 -0.36 1.13
CA GLU A 75 15.36 -1.56 1.45
C GLU A 75 14.98 -2.12 2.82
N THR A 76 15.04 -1.27 3.85
CA THR A 76 14.99 -1.68 5.26
C THR A 76 13.59 -1.79 5.83
N LYS A 77 12.60 -1.04 5.30
CA LYS A 77 11.23 -1.06 5.80
C LYS A 77 10.45 -2.27 5.27
N THR A 78 9.61 -2.87 6.09
CA THR A 78 8.68 -3.92 5.63
C THR A 78 7.38 -3.35 5.06
N PHE A 79 6.88 -2.26 5.65
CA PHE A 79 5.67 -1.56 5.22
C PHE A 79 5.75 -0.06 5.48
N CYS A 80 4.97 0.73 4.72
CA CYS A 80 4.79 2.16 4.96
C CYS A 80 4.28 2.49 6.38
N SER A 81 3.46 1.61 6.98
CA SER A 81 2.94 1.78 8.34
C SER A 81 4.00 1.63 9.44
N ALA A 82 5.11 0.93 9.15
CA ALA A 82 6.22 0.73 10.06
C ALA A 82 7.34 1.78 9.89
N CYS A 83 7.12 2.80 9.03
CA CYS A 83 8.12 3.83 8.80
C CYS A 83 8.36 4.67 10.06
N LYS A 84 9.63 4.88 10.41
CA LYS A 84 10.04 5.71 11.56
C LYS A 84 9.89 7.21 11.32
N SER A 85 9.78 7.64 10.05
CA SER A 85 9.69 9.06 9.66
C SER A 85 8.25 9.51 9.40
N GLN A 86 7.95 10.78 9.70
CA GLN A 86 6.68 11.40 9.32
C GLN A 86 6.69 11.79 7.83
N CYS A 87 6.42 10.81 6.97
CA CYS A 87 6.46 10.99 5.50
C CYS A 87 5.17 11.57 4.91
N TYR A 88 4.02 11.34 5.55
CA TYR A 88 2.72 11.81 5.12
C TYR A 88 2.26 13.05 5.90
N ASN A 89 1.57 13.96 5.21
CA ASN A 89 0.79 15.01 5.88
C ASN A 89 -0.28 14.35 6.77
N LYS A 90 -0.65 14.99 7.89
CA LYS A 90 -1.60 14.48 8.88
C LYS A 90 -2.92 14.07 8.22
N ASP A 91 -3.51 14.95 7.42
CA ASP A 91 -4.80 14.71 6.76
C ASP A 91 -4.74 13.51 5.79
N MET A 92 -3.70 13.45 4.96
CA MET A 92 -3.50 12.33 4.03
C MET A 92 -3.20 11.03 4.76
N LYS A 93 -2.47 11.09 5.87
CA LYS A 93 -2.16 9.93 6.72
C LYS A 93 -3.43 9.34 7.31
N GLU A 94 -4.36 10.18 7.75
CA GLU A 94 -5.66 9.73 8.27
C GLU A 94 -6.52 9.11 7.17
N LYS A 95 -6.60 9.74 5.99
CA LYS A 95 -7.31 9.16 4.84
C LYS A 95 -6.75 7.78 4.47
N ILE A 96 -5.42 7.65 4.34
CA ILE A 96 -4.77 6.37 4.03
C ILE A 96 -5.01 5.34 5.13
N LYS A 97 -4.93 5.73 6.42
CA LYS A 97 -5.24 4.82 7.53
C LYS A 97 -6.67 4.32 7.48
N ASN A 98 -7.63 5.19 7.17
CA ASN A 98 -9.04 4.81 7.04
C ASN A 98 -9.24 3.82 5.89
N ILE A 99 -8.61 4.07 4.74
CA ILE A 99 -8.60 3.14 3.60
C ILE A 99 -7.98 1.80 4.00
N MET A 100 -6.80 1.79 4.62
CA MET A 100 -6.12 0.57 5.06
C MET A 100 -6.96 -0.22 6.08
N ARG A 101 -7.59 0.46 7.05
CA ARG A 101 -8.44 -0.18 8.06
C ARG A 101 -9.71 -0.77 7.43
N PHE A 102 -10.33 -0.03 6.52
CA PHE A 102 -11.55 -0.45 5.84
C PHE A 102 -11.30 -1.61 4.88
N SER A 103 -10.29 -1.46 4.03
CA SER A 103 -9.96 -2.40 2.97
C SER A 103 -9.18 -3.59 3.47
N GLY A 104 -8.33 -3.45 4.51
CA GLY A 104 -7.56 -4.55 5.08
C GLY A 104 -8.44 -5.72 5.54
N LYS A 105 -9.55 -5.44 6.25
CA LYS A 105 -10.53 -6.47 6.65
C LYS A 105 -11.24 -7.11 5.46
N ARG A 106 -11.41 -6.35 4.37
CA ARG A 106 -12.17 -6.76 3.17
C ARG A 106 -11.32 -7.39 2.08
N MET A 107 -10.01 -7.18 2.12
CA MET A 107 -9.06 -7.74 1.15
C MET A 107 -8.96 -9.26 1.28
N LEU A 108 -9.22 -9.80 2.48
CA LEU A 108 -9.38 -11.23 2.73
C LEU A 108 -10.50 -11.88 1.89
N LEU A 109 -11.53 -11.11 1.54
CA LEU A 109 -12.68 -11.60 0.76
C LEU A 109 -12.44 -11.56 -0.75
N TYR A 110 -11.50 -10.74 -1.22
CA TYR A 110 -11.22 -10.55 -2.65
C TYR A 110 -10.05 -11.38 -3.15
N ASN A 111 -9.01 -11.59 -2.32
CA ASN A 111 -7.86 -12.39 -2.71
C ASN A 111 -7.21 -13.06 -1.47
N PRO A 112 -7.69 -14.25 -1.05
CA PRO A 112 -7.36 -14.83 0.25
C PRO A 112 -5.86 -15.10 0.42
N ILE A 113 -5.15 -15.44 -0.66
CA ILE A 113 -3.71 -15.77 -0.63
C ILE A 113 -2.85 -14.52 -0.35
N ILE A 114 -3.15 -13.39 -1.01
CA ILE A 114 -2.40 -12.12 -0.85
C ILE A 114 -2.65 -11.54 0.54
N ALA A 115 -3.89 -11.59 1.01
CA ALA A 115 -4.27 -11.13 2.32
C ALA A 115 -3.63 -11.98 3.43
N LEU A 116 -3.59 -13.31 3.29
CA LEU A 116 -2.94 -14.19 4.26
C LEU A 116 -1.43 -13.94 4.33
N LYS A 117 -0.74 -13.76 3.18
CA LYS A 117 0.68 -13.34 3.15
C LYS A 117 0.90 -12.02 3.89
N HIS A 118 0.06 -11.01 3.64
CA HIS A 118 0.14 -9.72 4.32
C HIS A 118 -0.08 -9.84 5.84
N VAL A 119 -1.06 -10.62 6.27
CA VAL A 119 -1.37 -10.85 7.69
C VAL A 119 -0.23 -11.59 8.39
N ILE A 120 0.34 -12.63 7.78
CA ILE A 120 1.49 -13.37 8.35
C ILE A 120 2.69 -12.44 8.54
N VAL A 121 2.99 -11.59 7.55
CA VAL A 121 4.10 -10.62 7.66
C VAL A 121 3.81 -9.56 8.74
N MET A 122 2.56 -9.10 8.86
CA MET A 122 2.14 -8.18 9.94
C MET A 122 2.26 -8.82 11.33
N ILE A 123 1.82 -10.08 11.48
CA ILE A 123 1.90 -10.83 12.73
C ILE A 123 3.36 -11.09 13.10
N LYS A 124 4.19 -11.57 12.18
CA LYS A 124 5.63 -11.83 12.40
C LYS A 124 6.38 -10.56 12.83
N HIS A 125 6.02 -9.39 12.29
CA HIS A 125 6.57 -8.11 12.72
C HIS A 125 6.18 -7.75 14.17
N ASN A 126 4.93 -8.00 14.58
CA ASN A 126 4.49 -7.77 15.95
C ASN A 126 5.11 -8.74 16.97
N PHE A 127 5.27 -10.02 16.61
CA PHE A 127 5.95 -10.99 17.48
C PHE A 127 7.43 -10.65 17.69
N ASN A 128 8.14 -10.21 16.64
CA ASN A 128 9.54 -9.76 16.78
C ASN A 128 9.67 -8.47 17.61
N LYS A 129 8.65 -7.61 17.63
CA LYS A 129 8.60 -6.42 18.48
C LYS A 129 8.46 -6.80 19.96
N ASN A 130 7.59 -7.75 20.31
CA ASN A 130 7.41 -8.23 21.68
C ASN A 130 8.65 -8.97 22.22
N LYS A 131 9.37 -9.73 21.38
CA LYS A 131 10.61 -10.40 21.80
C LYS A 131 11.75 -9.41 22.13
N LYS A 132 11.84 -8.29 21.41
CA LYS A 132 12.80 -7.19 21.71
C LYS A 132 12.45 -6.38 22.96
N ILE A 133 11.16 -6.28 23.31
CA ILE A 133 10.70 -5.60 24.54
C ILE A 133 10.97 -6.47 25.77
N ASN A 134 10.68 -7.78 25.70
CA ASN A 134 11.00 -8.71 26.80
C ASN A 134 12.51 -8.82 27.07
N PHE A 135 13.38 -8.70 26.07
CA PHE A 135 14.83 -8.75 26.28
C PHE A 135 15.42 -7.45 26.88
N LYS A 136 14.71 -6.32 26.77
CA LYS A 136 15.13 -5.02 27.37
C LYS A 136 14.54 -4.78 28.76
N GLY A 137 13.63 -5.63 29.23
CA GLY A 137 13.00 -5.53 30.55
C GLY A 137 13.58 -6.48 31.61
N ILE A 138 14.77 -7.05 31.37
CA ILE A 138 15.48 -7.93 32.33
C ILE A 138 16.93 -7.43 32.51
N ILE A 139 17.10 -6.13 32.68
CA ILE A 139 18.26 -5.53 33.35
C ILE A 139 17.72 -4.43 34.26
#